data_AF-A0A1X1EPS9-F1
#
_entry.id   AF-A0A1X1EPS9-F1
#
_cell.length_a   1.000
_cell.length_b   1.000
_cell.length_c   1.000
_cell.angle_alpha   90.00
_cell.angle_beta   90.00
_cell.angle_gamma   90.00
#
_symmetry.space_group_name_H-M   'P 1'
#
loop_
_entity.id
_entity.type
_entity.pdbx_description
1 polymer ?
#
loop_
_entity_poly.entity_id
_entity_poly.type
_entity_poly.pdbx_seq_one_letter_code
_entity_poly.pdbx_strand_id
1 'polypeptide(L)'
;MARTMTIDLGDELREFVESLVASGDYRTQSEVVRESLRLLREKQAESKLETLRALVKQGFESGEPQVFDEAAFFRKVKARVGIYEENDRDNAGS
;
A
#
# COMPACT_ATOMS: atom_id res chain seq x y z
N MET A 1 30.99 8.91 -4.37
CA MET A 1 31.59 7.72 -3.73
C MET A 1 30.54 6.61 -3.73
N ALA A 2 30.91 5.38 -4.11
CA ALA A 2 30.00 4.24 -3.97
C ALA A 2 29.74 4.01 -2.47
N ARG A 3 28.47 3.91 -2.07
CA ARG A 3 28.07 3.64 -0.68
C ARG A 3 27.97 2.13 -0.51
N THR A 4 28.82 1.57 0.34
CA THR A 4 28.75 0.16 0.72
C THR A 4 27.66 -0.04 1.75
N MET A 5 26.84 -1.08 1.56
CA MET A 5 25.80 -1.50 2.50
C MET A 5 26.04 -2.97 2.82
N THR A 6 26.24 -3.26 4.10
CA THR A 6 26.36 -4.63 4.60
C THR A 6 24.98 -5.14 4.95
N ILE A 7 24.63 -6.34 4.48
CA ILE A 7 23.35 -7.00 4.72
C ILE A 7 23.62 -8.45 5.09
N ASP A 8 22.83 -8.99 6.01
CA ASP A 8 22.80 -10.42 6.29
C ASP A 8 21.62 -11.05 5.56
N LEU A 9 21.91 -12.09 4.76
CA LEU A 9 20.95 -12.76 3.90
C LEU A 9 20.48 -14.11 4.49
N GLY A 10 21.10 -14.59 5.56
CA GLY A 10 20.96 -15.98 5.98
C GLY A 10 21.61 -16.98 5.01
N ASP A 11 21.62 -18.26 5.38
CA ASP A 11 22.39 -19.28 4.67
C ASP A 11 21.78 -19.66 3.31
N GLU A 12 20.46 -19.86 3.23
CA GLU A 12 19.76 -20.26 2.00
C GLU A 12 19.96 -19.26 0.86
N LEU A 13 19.75 -17.96 1.12
CA LEU A 13 19.92 -16.92 0.11
C LEU A 13 21.39 -16.70 -0.23
N ARG A 14 22.31 -16.94 0.71
CA ARG A 14 23.75 -16.87 0.45
C ARG A 14 24.18 -17.95 -0.53
N GLU A 15 23.80 -19.21 -0.29
CA GLU A 15 24.09 -20.32 -1.19
C GLU A 15 23.49 -20.08 -2.58
N PHE A 16 22.26 -19.57 -2.64
CA PHE A 16 21.63 -19.20 -3.91
C PHE A 16 22.42 -18.13 -4.67
N VAL A 17 22.79 -17.03 -4.01
CA VAL A 17 23.59 -15.95 -4.62
C VAL A 17 24.96 -16.46 -5.07
N GLU A 18 25.61 -17.31 -4.28
CA GLU A 18 26.90 -17.92 -4.63
C GLU A 18 26.77 -18.83 -5.86
N SER A 19 25.68 -19.60 -5.96
CA SER A 19 25.42 -20.45 -7.14
C SER A 19 25.25 -19.63 -8.44
N LEU A 20 24.60 -18.46 -8.36
CA LEU A 20 24.40 -17.56 -9.50
C LEU A 20 25.67 -16.85 -9.95
N VAL A 21 26.61 -16.61 -9.02
CA VAL A 21 27.93 -16.10 -9.38
C VAL A 21 28.79 -17.22 -9.96
N ALA A 22 28.70 -18.43 -9.40
CA ALA A 22 29.44 -19.60 -9.87
C ALA A 22 28.99 -20.07 -11.27
N SER A 23 27.72 -19.88 -11.64
CA SER A 23 27.23 -20.14 -13.01
C SER A 23 27.84 -19.22 -14.06
N GLY A 24 28.38 -18.07 -13.64
CA GLY A 24 28.93 -17.04 -14.51
C GLY A 24 27.90 -16.03 -15.03
N ASP A 25 26.62 -16.17 -14.66
CA ASP A 25 25.56 -15.22 -15.05
C ASP A 25 25.78 -13.84 -14.40
N TYR A 26 26.45 -13.80 -13.25
CA TYR A 26 26.79 -12.57 -12.52
C TYR A 26 28.26 -12.56 -12.12
N ARG A 27 28.91 -11.39 -12.20
CA ARG A 27 30.33 -11.24 -11.83
C ARG A 27 30.53 -11.04 -10.33
N THR A 28 29.52 -10.55 -9.61
CA THR A 28 29.62 -10.27 -8.17
C THR A 28 28.28 -10.48 -7.46
N GLN A 29 28.33 -10.80 -6.16
CA GLN A 29 27.13 -10.89 -5.31
C GLN A 29 26.34 -9.57 -5.31
N SER A 30 27.02 -8.43 -5.34
CA SER A 30 26.36 -7.13 -5.38
C SER A 30 25.59 -6.88 -6.68
N GLU A 31 25.98 -7.49 -7.80
CA GLU A 31 25.19 -7.45 -9.05
C GLU A 31 23.88 -8.22 -8.89
N VAL A 32 23.95 -9.44 -8.34
CA VAL A 32 22.76 -10.26 -8.04
C VAL A 32 21.77 -9.48 -7.16
N VAL A 33 22.25 -8.93 -6.04
CA VAL A 33 21.39 -8.18 -5.09
C VAL A 33 20.75 -6.96 -5.76
N ARG A 34 21.49 -6.22 -6.59
CA ARG A 34 20.92 -5.06 -7.30
C ARG A 34 19.84 -5.46 -8.29
N GLU A 35 20.03 -6.56 -9.02
CA GLU A 35 19.04 -7.06 -9.97
C GLU A 35 17.78 -7.52 -9.24
N SER A 36 17.93 -8.33 -8.19
CA SER A 36 16.82 -8.81 -7.36
C SER A 36 15.99 -7.66 -6.77
N LEU A 37 16.63 -6.59 -6.30
CA LEU A 37 15.93 -5.42 -5.78
C LEU A 37 15.22 -4.60 -6.88
N ARG A 38 15.76 -4.57 -8.10
CA ARG A 38 15.08 -3.94 -9.25
C ARG A 38 13.80 -4.70 -9.60
N LEU A 39 13.89 -6.02 -9.72
CA LEU A 39 12.74 -6.89 -9.99
C LEU A 39 11.69 -6.79 -8.88
N LEU A 40 12.11 -6.77 -7.61
CA LEU A 40 11.19 -6.57 -6.48
C LEU A 40 10.45 -5.23 -6.58
N ARG A 41 11.16 -4.15 -6.94
CA ARG A 41 10.55 -2.83 -7.09
C ARG A 41 9.54 -2.80 -8.24
N GLU A 42 9.85 -3.45 -9.36
CA GLU A 42 8.95 -3.56 -10.52
C GLU A 42 7.67 -4.32 -10.15
N LYS A 43 7.82 -5.51 -9.54
CA LYS A 43 6.68 -6.31 -9.04
C LYS A 43 5.80 -5.53 -8.05
N GLN A 44 6.41 -4.76 -7.15
CA GLN A 44 5.66 -3.92 -6.21
C GLN A 44 4.92 -2.77 -6.91
N ALA A 45 5.50 -2.19 -7.97
CA ALA A 45 4.82 -1.15 -8.75
C ALA A 45 3.62 -1.71 -9.51
N GLU A 46 3.77 -2.88 -10.14
CA GLU A 46 2.70 -3.57 -10.85
C GLU A 46 1.55 -3.99 -9.92
N SER A 47 1.88 -4.56 -8.75
CA SER A 47 0.88 -4.98 -7.75
C SER A 47 0.03 -3.81 -7.24
N LYS A 48 0.62 -2.62 -7.05
CA LYS A 48 -0.14 -1.43 -6.66
C LYS A 48 -1.13 -1.00 -7.73
N LEU A 49 -0.73 -1.08 -9.01
CA LEU A 49 -1.61 -0.76 -10.13
C LEU A 49 -2.77 -1.76 -10.24
N GLU A 50 -2.48 -3.05 -10.07
CA GLU A 50 -3.50 -4.10 -10.04
C GLU A 50 -4.49 -3.89 -8.88
N THR A 51 -3.98 -3.57 -7.69
CA THR A 51 -4.79 -3.27 -6.51
C THR A 51 -5.71 -2.07 -6.77
N LEU A 52 -5.18 -0.99 -7.37
CA LEU A 52 -5.97 0.18 -7.73
C LEU A 52 -7.07 -0.16 -8.75
N ARG A 53 -6.74 -0.94 -9.78
CA ARG A 53 -7.73 -1.42 -10.78
C ARG A 53 -8.84 -2.24 -10.13
N ALA A 54 -8.49 -3.12 -9.20
CA ALA A 54 -9.47 -3.92 -8.47
C ALA A 54 -10.40 -3.05 -7.61
N LEU A 55 -9.88 -2.06 -6.90
CA LEU A 55 -10.69 -1.11 -6.11
C LEU A 55 -11.62 -0.26 -6.98
N VAL A 56 -11.14 0.22 -8.13
CA VAL A 56 -11.98 0.97 -9.08
C VAL A 56 -13.09 0.08 -9.64
N LYS A 57 -12.78 -1.16 -10.02
CA LYS A 57 -13.76 -2.13 -10.48
C LYS A 57 -14.81 -2.41 -9.39
N GLN A 58 -14.38 -2.64 -8.16
CA GLN A 58 -15.28 -2.82 -7.02
C GLN A 58 -16.19 -1.61 -6.82
N GLY A 59 -15.68 -0.39 -7.01
CA GLY A 59 -16.46 0.84 -7.01
C GLY A 59 -17.54 0.85 -8.08
N PHE A 60 -17.22 0.49 -9.33
CA PHE A 60 -18.21 0.39 -10.41
C PHE A 60 -19.24 -0.72 -10.18
N GLU A 61 -18.84 -1.82 -9.56
CA GLU A 61 -19.74 -2.94 -9.23
C GLU A 61 -20.55 -2.71 -7.95
N SER A 62 -20.28 -1.62 -7.21
CA SER A 62 -20.95 -1.32 -5.93
C SER A 62 -22.40 -0.82 -6.06
N GLY A 63 -22.89 -0.66 -7.30
CA GLY A 63 -24.24 -0.23 -7.62
C GLY A 63 -24.29 1.20 -8.18
N GLU A 64 -25.49 1.74 -8.30
CA GLU A 64 -25.70 3.05 -8.91
C GLU A 64 -25.12 4.18 -8.04
N PRO A 65 -24.34 5.11 -8.64
CA PRO A 65 -23.81 6.25 -7.91
C PRO A 65 -24.95 7.14 -7.41
N GLN A 66 -24.86 7.55 -6.15
CA GLN A 66 -25.84 8.43 -5.51
C GLN A 66 -25.29 9.84 -5.38
N VAL A 67 -26.18 10.82 -5.35
CA VAL A 67 -25.81 12.22 -5.08
C VAL A 67 -25.17 12.31 -3.69
N PHE A 68 -23.99 12.91 -3.63
CA PHE A 68 -23.25 13.07 -2.38
C PHE A 68 -23.66 14.37 -1.67
N ASP A 69 -24.36 14.25 -0.54
CA ASP A 69 -24.63 15.34 0.40
C ASP A 69 -23.68 15.20 1.60
N GLU A 70 -22.70 16.09 1.67
CA GLU A 70 -21.67 16.13 2.70
C GLU A 70 -22.27 16.31 4.10
N ALA A 71 -23.24 17.21 4.26
CA ALA A 71 -23.84 17.50 5.56
C ALA A 71 -24.65 16.29 6.07
N ALA A 72 -25.41 15.63 5.19
CA ALA A 72 -26.12 14.40 5.52
C ALA A 72 -25.18 13.24 5.84
N PHE A 73 -24.05 13.13 5.13
CA PHE A 73 -23.02 12.12 5.39
C PHE A 73 -22.41 12.30 6.79
N PHE A 74 -21.97 13.50 7.15
CA PHE A 74 -21.38 13.75 8.47
C PHE A 74 -22.38 13.56 9.61
N ARG A 75 -23.65 13.93 9.44
CA ARG A 75 -24.70 13.62 10.43
C ARG A 75 -24.80 12.11 10.67
N LYS A 76 -24.82 11.29 9.61
CA LYS A 76 -24.87 9.83 9.71
C LYS A 76 -23.62 9.24 10.37
N VAL A 77 -22.42 9.73 10.01
CA VAL A 77 -21.16 9.27 10.61
C VAL A 77 -21.09 9.62 12.09
N LYS A 78 -21.40 10.87 12.47
CA LYS A 78 -21.44 11.33 13.88
C LYS A 78 -22.42 10.51 14.71
N ALA A 79 -23.62 10.25 14.20
CA ALA A 79 -24.62 9.40 14.86
C ALA A 79 -24.12 7.96 15.05
N ARG A 80 -23.38 7.40 14.09
CA ARG A 80 -22.81 6.05 14.18
C ARG A 80 -21.64 5.94 15.17
N VAL A 81 -20.87 7.01 15.33
CA VAL A 81 -19.71 7.07 16.25
C VAL A 81 -20.10 7.57 17.65
N GLY A 82 -21.36 7.97 17.86
CA GLY A 82 -21.90 8.38 19.17
C GLY A 82 -21.49 9.80 19.60
N ILE A 83 -21.04 10.63 18.66
CA ILE A 83 -20.66 12.02 18.93
C ILE A 83 -21.88 12.89 18.60
N TYR A 84 -22.70 13.18 19.61
CA TYR A 84 -23.78 14.16 19.48
C TYR A 84 -23.21 15.56 19.72
N GLU A 85 -23.55 16.54 18.89
CA GLU A 85 -23.31 17.94 19.22
C GLU A 85 -24.21 18.31 20.40
N GLU A 86 -23.61 18.55 21.55
CA GLU A 86 -24.25 19.23 22.67
C GLU A 86 -24.46 20.69 22.24
N ASN A 87 -25.57 21.00 21.57
CA ASN A 87 -26.10 22.35 21.38
C ASN A 87 -27.55 22.30 20.87
N ASP A 88 -28.47 21.93 21.76
CA ASP A 88 -29.89 22.33 21.67
C ASP A 88 -30.50 22.49 23.08
N ARG A 89 -29.66 22.76 24.09
CA ARG A 89 -30.08 23.47 25.29
C ARG A 89 -29.91 24.94 24.96
N ASP A 90 -30.93 25.57 24.39
CA ASP A 90 -31.21 27.02 24.43
C ASP A 90 -32.30 27.40 23.39
N ASN A 91 -33.38 26.63 23.32
CA ASN A 91 -34.65 27.15 22.79
C ASN A 91 -35.86 26.44 23.41
N ALA A 92 -35.94 26.44 24.73
CA ALA A 92 -37.18 26.25 25.47
C ALA A 92 -37.41 27.51 26.29
N GLY A 93 -37.80 28.58 25.60
CA GLY A 93 -37.97 29.90 26.19
C GLY A 93 -38.86 30.81 25.35
N SER A 94 -40.15 30.49 25.28
CA SER A 94 -41.27 31.44 25.29
C SER A 94 -42.58 30.71 25.58
#